data_AF-W1I565-F1
#
_entry.id   AF-W1I565-F1
#
_cell.length_a   1.000
_cell.length_b   1.000
_cell.length_c   1.000
_cell.angle_alpha   90.00
_cell.angle_beta   90.00
_cell.angle_gamma   90.00
#
_symmetry.space_group_name_H-M   'P 1'
#
loop_
_entity.id
_entity.type
_entity.pdbx_description
1 polymer ?
#
loop_
_entity_poly.entity_id
_entity_poly.type
_entity_poly.pdbx_seq_one_letter_code
_entity_poly.pdbx_strand_id
1 'polypeptide(L)'
;MIEPLNYFYFPIEILRNITSDQKGKKLRGLEYVLNDALKYALYAKYLSLAEPIENGFNPKAYNQVLGEFDLKRHENPSGAVLEWKRAYNRYKGTKVHTRINSEVFWLFDKNLKTDFEIIQLLAYLSLRSIIGHSRAKAIAWRYMLSRMTGRPKNTKFEQLPKWVKQYDTRRKREKLLNALINSWGLNYLCPKGCTLPWYSFCNAETLEFEFIHNHIKRGVKVPQGKPRTSKYKKCEPIQEYEKTHKICQKNYSK
;
A
#
# COMPACT_ATOMS: atom_id res chain seq x y z
N MET A 1 21.88 13.82 -8.42
CA MET A 1 21.15 13.78 -7.13
C MET A 1 19.91 12.91 -7.32
N ILE A 2 19.69 11.94 -6.43
CA ILE A 2 18.45 11.13 -6.42
C ILE A 2 17.47 11.92 -5.58
N GLU A 3 16.43 12.53 -6.16
CA GLU A 3 15.40 13.11 -5.30
C GLU A 3 14.53 11.99 -4.71
N PRO A 4 14.13 12.12 -3.44
CA PRO A 4 13.45 11.06 -2.70
C PRO A 4 12.11 10.69 -3.35
N LEU A 5 11.79 9.39 -3.36
CA LEU A 5 10.46 8.91 -3.71
C LEU A 5 9.46 9.42 -2.66
N ASN A 6 8.44 10.16 -3.09
CA ASN A 6 7.42 10.67 -2.19
C ASN A 6 6.37 9.58 -1.91
N TYR A 7 6.21 9.26 -0.63
CA TYR A 7 5.29 8.25 -0.12
C TYR A 7 4.16 8.89 0.68
N PHE A 8 2.93 8.49 0.40
CA PHE A 8 1.82 8.75 1.30
C PHE A 8 1.80 7.65 2.37
N TYR A 9 2.08 8.02 3.62
CA TYR A 9 1.99 7.14 4.78
C TYR A 9 0.66 7.35 5.50
N PHE A 10 -0.10 6.28 5.72
CA PHE A 10 -1.42 6.40 6.31
C PHE A 10 -1.88 5.12 7.05
N PRO A 11 -2.86 5.22 7.96
CA PRO A 11 -3.39 4.09 8.72
C PRO A 11 -4.10 3.07 7.84
N ILE A 12 -3.90 1.78 8.13
CA ILE A 12 -4.58 0.73 7.38
C ILE A 12 -6.10 0.80 7.54
N GLU A 13 -6.59 1.40 8.62
CA GLU A 13 -8.02 1.52 8.91
C GLU A 13 -8.78 2.37 7.89
N ILE A 14 -8.09 3.23 7.13
CA ILE A 14 -8.70 3.97 6.02
C ILE A 14 -9.31 3.01 4.99
N LEU A 15 -8.73 1.82 4.80
CA LEU A 15 -9.24 0.82 3.84
C LEU A 15 -10.64 0.29 4.19
N ARG A 16 -11.15 0.55 5.41
CA ARG A 16 -12.53 0.21 5.80
C ARG A 16 -13.58 0.95 4.98
N ASN A 17 -13.21 2.08 4.36
CA ASN A 17 -14.10 2.83 3.49
C ASN A 17 -14.33 2.14 2.14
N ILE A 18 -13.59 1.07 1.81
CA ILE A 18 -13.94 0.20 0.68
C ILE A 18 -15.25 -0.51 1.00
N THR A 19 -16.23 -0.26 0.16
CA THR A 19 -17.53 -0.92 0.20
C THR A 19 -17.70 -1.80 -1.02
N SER A 20 -18.63 -2.73 -0.95
CA SER A 20 -19.10 -3.47 -2.12
C SER A 20 -20.60 -3.29 -2.28
N ASP A 21 -21.12 -3.56 -3.47
CA ASP A 21 -22.55 -3.77 -3.62
C ASP A 21 -23.07 -4.92 -2.72
N GLN A 22 -24.39 -5.03 -2.56
CA GLN A 22 -25.01 -6.05 -1.70
C GLN A 22 -24.61 -7.48 -2.08
N LYS A 23 -24.28 -7.69 -3.37
CA LYS A 23 -23.85 -8.97 -3.92
C LYS A 23 -22.34 -9.23 -3.75
N GLY A 24 -21.56 -8.25 -3.32
CA GLY A 24 -20.10 -8.35 -3.15
C GLY A 24 -19.33 -8.48 -4.47
N LYS A 25 -19.95 -8.08 -5.58
CA LYS A 25 -19.44 -8.22 -6.95
C LYS A 25 -18.68 -6.99 -7.43
N LYS A 26 -19.10 -5.79 -7.01
CA LYS A 26 -18.50 -4.52 -7.42
C LYS A 26 -17.96 -3.75 -6.22
N LEU A 27 -16.69 -3.35 -6.26
CA LEU A 27 -16.07 -2.52 -5.24
C LEU A 27 -16.32 -1.04 -5.53
N ARG A 28 -16.54 -0.28 -4.45
CA ARG A 28 -16.77 1.16 -4.46
C ARG A 28 -15.99 1.81 -3.32
N GLY A 29 -15.87 3.13 -3.39
CA GLY A 29 -15.25 3.94 -2.35
C GLY A 29 -13.73 3.96 -2.37
N LEU A 30 -13.09 3.52 -3.46
CA LEU A 30 -11.66 3.75 -3.68
C LEU A 30 -11.33 5.24 -3.59
N GLU A 31 -12.18 6.12 -4.16
CA GLU A 31 -12.02 7.58 -4.09
C GLU A 31 -11.97 8.07 -2.62
N TYR A 32 -12.85 7.56 -1.75
CA TYR A 32 -12.85 7.95 -0.33
C TYR A 32 -11.60 7.45 0.38
N VAL A 33 -11.14 6.24 0.06
CA VAL A 33 -9.89 5.69 0.61
C VAL A 33 -8.69 6.54 0.20
N LEU A 34 -8.57 6.87 -1.08
CA LEU A 34 -7.46 7.65 -1.60
C LEU A 34 -7.50 9.08 -1.04
N ASN A 35 -8.67 9.70 -1.00
CA ASN A 35 -8.84 11.06 -0.48
C ASN A 35 -8.52 11.14 1.03
N ASP A 36 -9.04 10.21 1.85
CA ASP A 36 -8.73 10.17 3.28
C ASP A 36 -7.24 9.87 3.52
N ALA A 37 -6.63 8.97 2.73
CA ALA A 37 -5.20 8.66 2.80
C ALA A 37 -4.33 9.88 2.46
N LEU A 38 -4.69 10.62 1.41
CA LEU A 38 -4.02 11.86 1.01
C LEU A 38 -4.12 12.89 2.13
N LYS A 39 -5.35 13.23 2.56
CA LYS A 39 -5.60 14.22 3.63
C LYS A 39 -4.86 13.86 4.92
N TYR A 40 -4.84 12.58 5.31
CA TYR A 40 -4.08 12.11 6.46
C TYR A 40 -2.57 12.39 6.27
N ALA A 41 -2.00 11.96 5.14
CA ALA A 41 -0.57 12.09 4.88
C ALA A 41 -0.12 13.56 4.81
N LEU A 42 -0.92 14.42 4.17
CA LEU A 42 -0.64 15.86 4.08
C LEU A 42 -0.65 16.51 5.47
N TYR A 43 -1.61 16.19 6.33
CA TYR A 43 -1.62 16.75 7.68
C TYR A 43 -0.47 16.21 8.54
N ALA A 44 -0.16 14.92 8.43
CA ALA A 44 0.97 14.32 9.16
C ALA A 44 2.28 15.01 8.78
N LYS A 45 2.50 15.29 7.49
CA LYS A 45 3.65 16.06 7.03
C LYS A 45 3.59 17.51 7.49
N TYR A 46 2.44 18.16 7.39
CA TYR A 46 2.25 19.52 7.88
C TYR A 46 2.63 19.65 9.36
N LEU A 47 2.21 18.73 10.21
CA LEU A 47 2.59 18.69 11.63
C LEU A 47 4.10 18.49 11.85
N SER A 48 4.77 17.71 10.99
CA SER A 48 6.22 17.51 11.07
C SER A 48 7.05 18.75 10.69
N LEU A 49 6.44 19.69 9.96
CA LEU A 49 7.08 20.92 9.48
C LEU A 49 6.63 22.17 10.24
N ALA A 50 5.44 22.13 10.84
CA ALA A 50 4.88 23.25 11.57
C ALA A 50 5.63 23.40 12.90
N GLU A 51 6.31 24.52 13.05
CA GLU A 51 6.74 25.00 14.37
C GLU A 51 5.50 25.15 15.28
N PRO A 52 5.65 25.01 16.61
CA PRO A 52 4.56 25.21 17.53
C PRO A 52 4.08 26.66 17.43
N ILE A 53 2.97 26.88 16.71
CA ILE A 53 2.28 28.15 16.69
C ILE A 53 1.08 27.99 17.61
N GLU A 54 0.98 28.87 18.61
CA GLU A 54 -0.02 28.78 19.69
C GLU A 54 -1.45 28.64 19.18
N ASN A 55 -1.80 29.23 18.03
CA ASN A 55 -3.00 28.90 17.26
C ASN A 55 -2.90 29.53 15.86
N GLY A 56 -2.65 28.73 14.81
CA GLY A 56 -2.66 29.30 13.46
C GLY A 56 -2.38 28.36 12.29
N PHE A 57 -2.82 28.79 11.11
CA PHE A 57 -2.38 28.26 9.83
C PHE A 57 -0.92 28.71 9.60
N ASN A 58 -0.03 27.77 9.29
CA ASN A 58 1.37 27.99 8.98
C ASN A 58 1.54 27.98 7.45
N PRO A 59 1.63 29.15 6.78
CA PRO A 59 1.74 29.23 5.33
C PRO A 59 3.02 28.60 4.78
N LYS A 60 4.12 28.67 5.54
CA LYS A 60 5.42 28.11 5.15
C LYS A 60 5.35 26.58 5.11
N ALA A 61 4.86 25.96 6.19
CA ALA A 61 4.66 24.52 6.27
C ALA A 61 3.67 24.03 5.19
N TYR A 62 2.57 24.76 4.98
CA TYR A 62 1.59 24.45 3.94
C TYR A 62 2.21 24.43 2.54
N ASN A 63 2.93 25.49 2.16
CA ASN A 63 3.55 25.58 0.83
C ASN A 63 4.63 24.51 0.65
N GLN A 64 5.37 24.16 1.70
CA GLN A 64 6.37 23.10 1.64
C GLN A 64 5.72 21.72 1.43
N VAL A 65 4.60 21.42 2.11
CA VAL A 65 3.83 20.20 1.88
C VAL A 65 3.34 20.13 0.43
N LEU A 66 2.81 21.23 -0.10
CA LEU A 66 2.34 21.27 -1.48
C LEU A 66 3.47 21.03 -2.48
N GLY A 67 4.63 21.67 -2.28
CA GLY A 67 5.80 21.49 -3.14
C GLY A 67 6.35 20.06 -3.10
N GLU A 68 6.37 19.42 -1.92
CA GLU A 68 6.85 18.04 -1.78
C GLU A 68 5.95 17.05 -2.54
N PHE A 69 4.63 17.24 -2.54
CA PHE A 69 3.70 16.32 -3.21
C PHE A 69 3.25 16.79 -4.59
N ASP A 70 3.87 17.84 -5.14
CA ASP A 70 3.52 18.47 -6.42
C ASP A 70 2.02 18.82 -6.55
N LEU A 71 1.49 19.43 -5.48
CA LEU A 71 0.08 19.82 -5.37
C LEU A 71 -0.12 21.30 -5.67
N LYS A 72 -1.22 21.63 -6.32
CA LYS A 72 -1.63 23.02 -6.54
C LYS A 72 -2.10 23.66 -5.22
N ARG A 73 -1.88 24.97 -5.12
CA ARG A 73 -2.42 25.78 -4.03
C ARG A 73 -3.95 25.76 -4.07
N HIS A 74 -4.55 25.59 -2.90
CA HIS A 74 -6.01 25.66 -2.75
C HIS A 74 -6.44 27.12 -2.62
N GLU A 75 -7.64 27.44 -3.09
CA GLU A 75 -8.23 28.79 -2.97
C GLU A 75 -8.36 29.22 -1.50
N ASN A 76 -8.74 28.28 -0.63
CA ASN A 76 -8.79 28.48 0.83
C ASN A 76 -7.79 27.53 1.55
N PRO A 77 -6.52 27.93 1.72
CA PRO A 77 -5.50 27.12 2.36
C PRO A 77 -5.85 26.69 3.80
N SER A 78 -6.38 27.61 4.61
CA SER A 78 -6.77 27.33 6.00
C SER A 78 -7.89 26.30 6.07
N GLY A 79 -8.89 26.40 5.18
CA GLY A 79 -9.95 25.41 5.03
C GLY A 79 -9.41 24.04 4.63
N ALA A 80 -8.48 23.98 3.67
CA ALA A 80 -7.84 22.73 3.26
C ALA A 80 -7.10 22.06 4.42
N VAL A 81 -6.28 22.80 5.18
CA VAL A 81 -5.56 22.27 6.34
C VAL A 81 -6.53 21.79 7.42
N LEU A 82 -7.67 22.47 7.63
CA LEU A 82 -8.70 22.01 8.56
C LEU A 82 -9.32 20.67 8.14
N GLU A 83 -9.54 20.45 6.85
CA GLU A 83 -10.00 19.15 6.35
C GLU A 83 -8.95 18.05 6.54
N TRP A 84 -7.67 18.37 6.27
CA TRP A 84 -6.57 17.45 6.50
C TRP A 84 -6.49 17.07 7.98
N LYS A 85 -6.63 18.05 8.88
CA LYS A 85 -6.73 17.85 10.33
C LYS A 85 -7.87 16.93 10.73
N ARG A 86 -9.06 17.11 10.14
CA ARG A 86 -10.23 16.25 10.41
C ARG A 86 -9.96 14.80 10.01
N ALA A 87 -9.41 14.57 8.83
CA ALA A 87 -9.03 13.23 8.37
C ALA A 87 -7.98 12.59 9.30
N TYR A 88 -6.93 13.35 9.64
CA TYR A 88 -5.90 12.88 10.56
C TYR A 88 -6.45 12.51 11.94
N ASN A 89 -7.27 13.39 12.52
CA ASN A 89 -7.85 13.18 13.85
C ASN A 89 -8.78 11.96 13.91
N ARG A 90 -9.50 11.65 12.81
CA ARG A 90 -10.36 10.45 12.73
C ARG A 90 -9.57 9.15 12.97
N TYR A 91 -8.32 9.11 12.54
CA TYR A 91 -7.45 7.94 12.66
C TYR A 91 -6.30 8.18 13.65
N LYS A 92 -6.42 9.19 14.52
CA LYS A 92 -5.42 9.45 15.56
C LYS A 92 -5.43 8.29 16.55
N GLY A 93 -4.25 7.71 16.80
CA GLY A 93 -4.09 6.56 17.71
C GLY A 93 -4.08 5.19 17.03
N THR A 94 -4.25 5.12 15.71
CA THR A 94 -4.02 3.87 14.98
C THR A 94 -2.56 3.45 15.04
N LYS A 95 -2.29 2.17 15.32
CA LYS A 95 -0.92 1.65 15.45
C LYS A 95 -0.35 1.08 14.16
N VAL A 96 -1.21 0.68 13.22
CA VAL A 96 -0.78 0.00 12.00
C VAL A 96 -1.02 0.88 10.79
N HIS A 97 0.05 1.10 10.06
CA HIS A 97 0.08 1.96 8.89
C HIS A 97 0.58 1.19 7.68
N THR A 98 0.32 1.76 6.52
CA THR A 98 0.87 1.36 5.25
C THR A 98 1.44 2.58 4.55
N ARG A 99 2.06 2.37 3.39
CA ARG A 99 2.48 3.46 2.52
C ARG A 99 2.33 3.07 1.06
N ILE A 100 2.11 4.09 0.24
CA ILE A 100 2.03 3.98 -1.21
C ILE A 100 2.84 5.11 -1.83
N ASN A 101 3.56 4.82 -2.90
CA ASN A 101 4.23 5.82 -3.70
C ASN A 101 3.20 6.75 -4.36
N SER A 102 3.55 8.04 -4.42
CA SER A 102 2.70 9.09 -4.98
C SER A 102 2.33 8.86 -6.45
N GLU A 103 3.23 8.37 -7.29
CA GLU A 103 2.92 8.05 -8.70
C GLU A 103 1.90 6.93 -8.80
N VAL A 104 2.06 5.86 -8.00
CA VAL A 104 1.08 4.76 -7.93
C VAL A 104 -0.25 5.27 -7.41
N PHE A 105 -0.25 6.10 -6.38
CA PHE A 105 -1.45 6.74 -5.84
C PHE A 105 -2.21 7.49 -6.95
N TRP A 106 -1.53 8.39 -7.66
CA TRP A 106 -2.17 9.17 -8.73
C TRP A 106 -2.62 8.32 -9.91
N LEU A 107 -1.97 7.18 -10.17
CA LEU A 107 -2.42 6.23 -11.19
C LEU A 107 -3.77 5.59 -10.82
N PHE A 108 -4.00 5.31 -9.54
CA PHE A 108 -5.28 4.77 -9.04
C PHE A 108 -6.35 5.85 -8.90
N ASP A 109 -5.96 7.09 -8.59
CA ASP A 109 -6.89 8.22 -8.46
C ASP A 109 -7.45 8.66 -9.83
N LYS A 110 -6.60 8.79 -10.85
CA LYS A 110 -6.97 9.40 -12.14
C LYS A 110 -7.56 8.44 -13.17
N ASN A 111 -7.46 7.13 -12.96
CA ASN A 111 -7.88 6.14 -13.95
C ASN A 111 -8.98 5.25 -13.38
N LEU A 112 -9.94 4.89 -14.22
CA LEU A 112 -10.89 3.83 -13.90
C LEU A 112 -10.13 2.52 -13.65
N LYS A 113 -10.44 1.87 -12.53
CA LYS A 113 -9.86 0.59 -12.14
C LYS A 113 -10.92 -0.48 -12.08
N THR A 114 -10.57 -1.65 -12.57
CA THR A 114 -11.37 -2.86 -12.40
C THR A 114 -11.37 -3.29 -10.93
N ASP A 115 -12.41 -4.01 -10.51
CA ASP A 115 -12.49 -4.53 -9.13
C ASP A 115 -11.26 -5.38 -8.78
N PHE A 116 -10.70 -6.12 -9.75
CA PHE A 116 -9.52 -6.94 -9.52
C PHE A 116 -8.25 -6.12 -9.34
N GLU A 117 -8.10 -4.97 -10.01
CA GLU A 117 -7.00 -4.03 -9.75
C GLU A 117 -7.10 -3.39 -8.38
N ILE A 118 -8.32 -3.05 -7.94
CA ILE A 118 -8.57 -2.54 -6.57
C ILE A 118 -8.17 -3.61 -5.55
N ILE A 119 -8.56 -4.88 -5.76
CA ILE A 119 -8.15 -5.99 -4.89
C ILE A 119 -6.63 -6.14 -4.83
N GLN A 120 -5.93 -6.01 -5.97
CA GLN A 120 -4.47 -6.07 -6.00
C GLN A 120 -3.85 -4.93 -5.18
N LEU A 121 -4.35 -3.70 -5.32
CA LEU A 121 -3.91 -2.57 -4.50
C LEU A 121 -4.12 -2.84 -3.00
N LEU A 122 -5.32 -3.30 -2.60
CA LEU A 122 -5.62 -3.60 -1.20
C LEU A 122 -4.71 -4.70 -0.64
N ALA A 123 -4.42 -5.73 -1.43
CA ALA A 123 -3.51 -6.80 -1.05
C ALA A 123 -2.06 -6.29 -0.93
N TYR A 124 -1.61 -5.45 -1.87
CA TYR A 124 -0.31 -4.77 -1.80
C TYR A 124 -0.19 -3.95 -0.52
N LEU A 125 -1.11 -3.00 -0.27
CA LEU A 125 -1.11 -2.15 0.92
C LEU A 125 -1.15 -2.97 2.22
N SER A 126 -1.86 -4.09 2.20
CA SER A 126 -1.94 -5.01 3.32
C SER A 126 -0.61 -5.67 3.63
N LEU A 127 0.02 -6.28 2.62
CA LEU A 127 1.34 -6.89 2.77
C LEU A 127 2.37 -5.85 3.22
N ARG A 128 2.35 -4.64 2.66
CA ARG A 128 3.24 -3.53 3.07
C ARG A 128 3.06 -3.17 4.54
N SER A 129 1.82 -3.14 5.04
CA SER A 129 1.56 -2.87 6.46
C SER A 129 2.00 -4.00 7.41
N ILE A 130 2.05 -5.24 6.93
CA ILE A 130 2.45 -6.41 7.72
C ILE A 130 3.98 -6.54 7.77
N ILE A 131 4.63 -6.32 6.63
CA ILE A 131 6.08 -6.40 6.45
C ILE A 131 6.77 -5.17 7.05
N GLY A 132 6.19 -3.98 6.89
CA GLY A 132 6.75 -2.73 7.41
C GLY A 132 8.13 -2.45 6.83
N HIS A 133 9.12 -2.33 7.72
CA HIS A 133 10.54 -2.12 7.39
C HIS A 133 11.35 -3.42 7.28
N SER A 134 10.77 -4.58 7.61
CA SER A 134 11.43 -5.87 7.45
C SER A 134 11.61 -6.22 5.97
N ARG A 135 12.63 -7.01 5.64
CA ARG A 135 12.87 -7.49 4.26
C ARG A 135 11.87 -8.57 3.85
N ALA A 136 11.56 -9.48 4.77
CA ALA A 136 10.63 -10.59 4.54
C ALA A 136 9.89 -10.95 5.83
N LYS A 137 8.71 -11.57 5.70
CA LYS A 137 7.92 -12.06 6.83
C LYS A 137 7.04 -13.24 6.43
N ALA A 138 6.90 -14.23 7.32
CA ALA A 138 5.87 -15.26 7.21
C ALA A 138 4.49 -14.63 7.46
N ILE A 139 3.55 -14.80 6.54
CA ILE A 139 2.22 -14.19 6.64
C ILE A 139 1.15 -15.23 6.41
N ALA A 140 0.25 -15.37 7.38
CA ALA A 140 -0.96 -16.16 7.19
C ALA A 140 -1.86 -15.50 6.14
N TRP A 141 -2.34 -16.27 5.17
CA TRP A 141 -3.21 -15.75 4.12
C TRP A 141 -4.44 -15.01 4.69
N ARG A 142 -5.10 -15.59 5.69
CA ARG A 142 -6.26 -14.97 6.35
C ARG A 142 -5.92 -13.68 7.09
N TYR A 143 -4.69 -13.57 7.60
CA TYR A 143 -4.21 -12.32 8.21
C TYR A 143 -4.02 -11.22 7.16
N MET A 144 -3.50 -11.57 5.97
CA MET A 144 -3.47 -10.65 4.83
C MET A 144 -4.89 -10.23 4.41
N LEU A 145 -5.82 -11.18 4.26
CA LEU A 145 -7.21 -10.87 3.92
C LEU A 145 -7.88 -9.96 4.96
N SER A 146 -7.63 -10.19 6.24
CA SER A 146 -8.12 -9.32 7.32
C SER A 146 -7.57 -7.90 7.18
N ARG A 147 -6.28 -7.78 6.86
CA ARG A 147 -5.62 -6.50 6.64
C ARG A 147 -6.16 -5.72 5.44
N MET A 148 -6.55 -6.42 4.36
CA MET A 148 -7.16 -5.81 3.17
C MET A 148 -8.45 -5.08 3.47
N THR A 149 -9.10 -5.42 4.58
CA THR A 149 -10.34 -4.80 5.04
C THR A 149 -10.11 -3.67 6.04
N GLY A 150 -8.87 -3.21 6.18
CA GLY A 150 -8.50 -2.15 7.12
C GLY A 150 -8.59 -2.55 8.59
N ARG A 151 -8.45 -3.85 8.90
CA ARG A 151 -8.44 -4.32 10.28
C ARG A 151 -7.01 -4.49 10.80
N PRO A 152 -6.65 -3.87 11.94
CA PRO A 152 -5.28 -3.85 12.43
C PRO A 152 -4.84 -5.19 13.05
N LYS A 153 -5.81 -6.05 13.40
CA LYS A 153 -5.60 -7.36 14.04
C LYS A 153 -6.24 -8.44 13.18
N ASN A 154 -5.82 -9.68 13.41
CA ASN A 154 -6.45 -10.83 12.76
C ASN A 154 -7.94 -10.89 13.15
N THR A 155 -8.79 -11.03 12.15
CA THR A 155 -10.25 -11.05 12.31
C THR A 155 -10.75 -12.44 11.96
N LYS A 156 -11.77 -12.93 12.69
CA LYS A 156 -12.39 -14.22 12.39
C LYS A 156 -12.89 -14.22 10.95
N PHE A 157 -12.70 -15.34 10.24
CA PHE A 157 -13.00 -15.43 8.82
C PHE A 157 -14.47 -15.07 8.54
N GLU A 158 -15.37 -15.46 9.43
CA GLU A 158 -16.83 -15.24 9.39
C GLU A 158 -17.19 -13.76 9.43
N GLN A 159 -16.37 -12.91 10.04
CA GLN A 159 -16.57 -11.47 10.15
C GLN A 159 -16.00 -10.68 8.95
N LEU A 160 -15.31 -11.37 8.03
CA LEU A 160 -14.79 -10.73 6.83
C LEU A 160 -15.93 -10.44 5.82
N PRO A 161 -15.88 -9.29 5.11
CA PRO A 161 -16.75 -8.99 3.99
C PRO A 161 -16.74 -10.09 2.92
N LYS A 162 -17.90 -10.31 2.27
CA LYS A 162 -18.04 -11.32 1.21
C LYS A 162 -17.03 -11.12 0.07
N TRP A 163 -16.77 -9.86 -0.30
CA TRP A 163 -15.86 -9.50 -1.39
C TRP A 163 -14.42 -9.97 -1.13
N VAL A 164 -13.97 -10.07 0.13
CA VAL A 164 -12.61 -10.54 0.46
C VAL A 164 -12.59 -12.04 0.73
N LYS A 165 -13.65 -12.60 1.34
CA LYS A 165 -13.75 -14.03 1.69
C LYS A 165 -13.53 -14.96 0.51
N GLN A 166 -14.03 -14.57 -0.67
CA GLN A 166 -13.89 -15.37 -1.88
C GLN A 166 -12.42 -15.66 -2.25
N TYR A 167 -11.49 -14.79 -1.84
CA TYR A 167 -10.06 -14.99 -2.07
C TYR A 167 -9.43 -15.99 -1.10
N ASP A 168 -10.19 -16.63 -0.21
CA ASP A 168 -9.69 -17.74 0.64
C ASP A 168 -9.66 -19.09 -0.10
N THR A 169 -10.22 -19.18 -1.31
CA THR A 169 -10.18 -20.42 -2.12
C THR A 169 -8.86 -20.56 -2.87
N ARG A 170 -8.31 -21.79 -2.95
CA ARG A 170 -7.00 -22.07 -3.59
C ARG A 170 -6.82 -21.36 -4.94
N ARG A 171 -7.75 -21.54 -5.86
CA ARG A 171 -7.70 -20.92 -7.20
C ARG A 171 -7.64 -19.40 -7.16
N LYS A 172 -8.43 -18.75 -6.30
CA LYS A 172 -8.44 -17.28 -6.19
C LYS A 172 -7.21 -16.76 -5.43
N ARG A 173 -6.68 -17.52 -4.48
CA ARG A 173 -5.38 -17.25 -3.82
C ARG A 173 -4.26 -17.21 -4.86
N GLU A 174 -4.11 -18.30 -5.61
CA GLU A 174 -3.08 -18.43 -6.65
C GLU A 174 -3.21 -17.33 -7.71
N LYS A 175 -4.44 -17.03 -8.15
CA LYS A 175 -4.70 -15.91 -9.08
C LYS A 175 -4.23 -14.57 -8.53
N LEU A 176 -4.54 -14.26 -7.27
CA LEU A 176 -4.15 -12.99 -6.65
C LEU A 176 -2.63 -12.93 -6.43
N LEU A 177 -2.01 -14.02 -6.00
CA LEU A 177 -0.55 -14.11 -5.84
C LEU A 177 0.17 -13.89 -7.15
N ASN A 178 -0.22 -14.59 -8.21
CA ASN A 178 0.40 -14.43 -9.53
C ASN A 178 0.23 -13.01 -10.06
N ALA A 179 -0.91 -12.37 -9.80
CA ALA A 179 -1.13 -10.97 -10.16
C ALA A 179 -0.20 -10.01 -9.39
N LEU A 180 0.03 -10.26 -8.09
CA LEU A 180 0.96 -9.49 -7.26
C LEU A 180 2.42 -9.70 -7.67
N ILE A 181 2.82 -10.91 -8.06
CA ILE A 181 4.16 -11.17 -8.61
C ILE A 181 4.33 -10.39 -9.92
N ASN A 182 3.42 -10.60 -10.86
CA ASN A 182 3.58 -10.08 -12.21
C ASN A 182 3.40 -8.55 -12.29
N SER A 183 2.54 -7.98 -11.44
CA SER A 183 2.23 -6.55 -11.50
C SER A 183 2.99 -5.75 -10.46
N TRP A 184 3.26 -6.31 -9.29
CA TRP A 184 3.85 -5.58 -8.15
C TRP A 184 5.21 -6.14 -7.72
N GLY A 185 5.77 -7.13 -8.43
CA GLY A 185 7.08 -7.71 -8.12
C GLY A 185 7.15 -8.53 -6.83
N LEU A 186 6.01 -8.95 -6.27
CA LEU A 186 5.98 -9.74 -5.03
C LEU A 186 6.83 -11.00 -5.21
N ASN A 187 7.78 -11.23 -4.30
CA ASN A 187 8.49 -12.49 -4.21
C ASN A 187 7.91 -13.31 -3.05
N TYR A 188 7.31 -14.45 -3.35
CA TYR A 188 6.78 -15.33 -2.33
C TYR A 188 7.42 -16.72 -2.43
N LEU A 189 7.76 -17.26 -1.27
CA LEU A 189 8.30 -18.60 -1.14
C LEU A 189 7.33 -19.42 -0.30
N CYS A 190 6.79 -20.45 -0.93
CA CYS A 190 6.01 -21.48 -0.26
C CYS A 190 6.74 -22.81 -0.47
N PRO A 191 7.59 -23.26 0.48
CA PRO A 191 8.11 -24.60 0.44
C PRO A 191 6.95 -25.60 0.36
N LYS A 192 7.09 -26.68 -0.42
CA LYS A 192 6.08 -27.74 -0.50
C LYS A 192 5.76 -28.23 0.93
N GLY A 193 4.49 -28.16 1.33
CA GLY A 193 4.03 -28.55 2.67
C GLY A 193 3.89 -27.42 3.70
N CYS A 194 4.22 -26.16 3.37
CA CYS A 194 4.04 -25.04 4.30
C CYS A 194 2.58 -24.58 4.40
N THR A 195 2.09 -24.49 5.64
CA THR A 195 0.80 -23.88 6.00
C THR A 195 0.83 -22.35 5.98
N LEU A 196 2.02 -21.75 6.08
CA LEU A 196 2.25 -20.30 6.07
C LEU A 196 3.33 -19.93 5.03
N PRO A 197 2.97 -19.33 3.89
CA PRO A 197 3.95 -18.83 2.93
C PRO A 197 4.75 -17.65 3.50
N TRP A 198 6.04 -17.62 3.14
CA TRP A 198 6.92 -16.48 3.39
C TRP A 198 6.78 -15.48 2.26
N TYR A 199 6.45 -14.24 2.60
CA TYR A 199 6.35 -13.16 1.64
C TYR A 199 7.51 -12.21 1.85
N SER A 200 8.17 -11.88 0.75
CA SER A 200 9.26 -10.93 0.70
C SER A 200 8.97 -9.88 -0.36
N PHE A 201 9.29 -8.65 -0.01
CA PHE A 201 9.39 -7.56 -0.95
C PHE A 201 10.87 -7.26 -1.04
N CYS A 202 11.52 -7.72 -2.11
CA CYS A 202 12.98 -7.69 -2.23
C CYS A 202 13.59 -6.29 -2.06
N ASN A 203 12.79 -5.24 -2.29
CA ASN A 203 12.90 -3.93 -1.68
C ASN A 203 11.55 -3.23 -1.94
N ALA A 204 10.98 -2.53 -0.95
CA ALA A 204 9.73 -1.78 -1.11
C ALA A 204 9.67 -0.84 -2.34
N GLU A 205 10.80 -0.20 -2.65
CA GLU A 205 10.99 0.85 -3.65
C GLU A 205 11.20 0.27 -5.06
N THR A 206 11.80 -0.91 -5.20
CA THR A 206 11.92 -1.61 -6.50
C THR A 206 10.58 -2.08 -7.06
N LEU A 207 9.55 -2.18 -6.22
CA LEU A 207 8.28 -2.84 -6.57
C LEU A 207 7.25 -1.90 -7.16
N GLU A 208 7.12 -0.71 -6.60
CA GLU A 208 6.29 0.33 -7.22
C GLU A 208 6.93 0.77 -8.53
N PHE A 209 8.26 0.75 -8.62
CA PHE A 209 8.98 0.88 -9.89
C PHE A 209 8.59 -0.20 -10.90
N GLU A 210 8.62 -1.49 -10.53
CA GLU A 210 8.18 -2.58 -11.42
C GLU A 210 6.71 -2.44 -11.83
N PHE A 211 5.84 -2.03 -10.91
CA PHE A 211 4.44 -1.75 -11.18
C PHE A 211 4.26 -0.62 -12.19
N ILE A 212 4.91 0.53 -11.97
CA ILE A 212 4.89 1.70 -12.86
C ILE A 212 5.44 1.32 -14.24
N HIS A 213 6.58 0.64 -14.28
CA HIS A 213 7.22 0.20 -15.53
C HIS A 213 6.33 -0.77 -16.32
N ASN A 214 5.68 -1.74 -15.66
CA ASN A 214 4.75 -2.66 -16.31
C ASN A 214 3.49 -1.95 -16.83
N HIS A 215 3.01 -0.90 -16.15
CA HIS A 215 1.89 -0.09 -16.62
C HIS A 215 2.25 0.78 -17.82
N ILE A 216 3.44 1.38 -17.82
CA ILE A 216 3.99 2.11 -18.97
C ILE A 216 4.11 1.19 -20.19
N LYS A 217 4.65 -0.03 -20.02
CA LYS A 217 4.73 -1.03 -21.10
C LYS A 217 3.38 -1.41 -21.68
N ARG A 218 2.31 -1.35 -20.89
CA ARG A 218 0.93 -1.60 -21.32
C ARG A 218 0.25 -0.37 -21.97
N GLY A 219 0.99 0.71 -22.19
CA GLY A 219 0.50 1.92 -22.85
C GLY A 219 -0.34 2.83 -21.94
N VAL A 220 -0.33 2.61 -20.61
CA VAL A 220 -1.05 3.47 -19.67
C VAL A 220 -0.27 4.78 -19.50
N LYS A 221 -0.92 5.92 -19.78
CA LYS A 221 -0.33 7.24 -19.55
C LYS A 221 -0.18 7.48 -18.04
N VAL A 222 1.05 7.53 -17.57
CA VAL A 222 1.38 7.98 -16.21
C VAL A 222 1.28 9.52 -16.17
N PRO A 223 0.66 10.14 -15.16
CA PRO A 223 0.65 11.60 -15.02
C PRO A 223 2.08 12.16 -15.03
N GLN A 224 2.29 13.32 -15.65
CA GLN A 224 3.61 13.88 -15.92
C GLN A 224 4.54 13.88 -14.69
N GLY A 225 5.52 12.98 -14.75
CA GLY A 225 6.70 12.88 -13.91
C GLY A 225 7.52 11.79 -14.58
N LYS A 226 8.70 12.11 -15.15
CA LYS A 226 9.49 11.11 -15.88
C LYS A 226 9.80 9.96 -14.90
N PRO A 227 9.53 8.69 -15.23
CA PRO A 227 9.97 7.57 -14.41
C PRO A 227 11.50 7.68 -14.27
N ARG A 228 11.99 7.79 -13.03
CA ARG A 228 13.42 7.99 -12.75
C ARG A 228 14.14 6.65 -12.89
N THR A 229 14.53 6.33 -14.12
CA THR A 229 14.92 5.00 -14.58
C THR A 229 16.33 4.55 -14.21
N SER A 230 17.21 5.39 -13.67
CA SER A 230 18.62 4.99 -13.51
C SER A 230 18.93 4.53 -12.09
N LYS A 231 19.09 3.21 -11.89
CA LYS A 231 19.91 2.51 -10.86
C LYS A 231 19.22 1.45 -9.98
N TYR A 232 18.07 0.91 -10.35
CA TYR A 232 17.54 -0.26 -9.64
C TYR A 232 18.15 -1.55 -10.18
N LYS A 233 19.06 -2.17 -9.40
CA LYS A 233 19.56 -3.52 -9.69
C LYS A 233 18.42 -4.53 -9.57
N LYS A 234 18.37 -5.47 -10.51
CA LYS A 234 17.48 -6.64 -10.46
C LYS A 234 17.66 -7.34 -9.10
N CYS A 235 16.58 -7.67 -8.41
CA CYS A 235 16.64 -8.24 -7.07
C CYS A 235 17.36 -9.60 -7.09
N GLU A 236 18.48 -9.71 -6.38
CA GLU A 236 19.13 -10.99 -6.11
C GLU A 236 18.48 -11.68 -4.90
N PRO A 237 18.42 -13.02 -4.86
CA PRO A 237 17.93 -13.75 -3.68
C PRO A 237 18.74 -13.39 -2.43
N ILE A 238 18.07 -13.16 -1.30
CA ILE A 238 18.74 -12.72 -0.05
C ILE A 238 19.63 -13.87 0.50
N GLN A 239 20.88 -13.62 0.89
CA GLN A 239 21.78 -14.67 1.43
C GLN A 239 21.29 -15.31 2.74
N GLU A 240 20.57 -14.55 3.57
CA GLU A 240 19.88 -15.06 4.77
C GLU A 240 18.77 -16.07 4.42
N TYR A 241 18.27 -16.00 3.18
CA TYR A 241 17.33 -16.94 2.58
C TYR A 241 17.98 -18.28 2.22
N GLU A 242 19.25 -18.33 1.79
CA GLU A 242 19.94 -19.62 1.56
C GLU A 242 20.14 -20.41 2.85
N LYS A 243 20.41 -19.71 3.96
CA LYS A 243 20.58 -20.34 5.28
C LYS A 243 19.25 -20.91 5.79
N THR A 244 18.16 -20.16 5.74
CA THR A 244 16.84 -20.61 6.19
C THR A 244 16.22 -21.67 5.28
N HIS A 245 16.43 -21.58 3.96
CA HIS A 245 15.99 -22.60 3.00
C HIS A 245 16.72 -23.95 3.21
N LYS A 246 18.04 -23.94 3.47
CA LYS A 246 18.80 -25.15 3.81
C LYS A 246 18.33 -25.79 5.11
N ILE A 247 17.91 -24.99 6.10
CA ILE A 247 17.36 -25.49 7.38
C ILE A 247 16.00 -26.15 7.17
N CYS A 248 15.08 -25.52 6.41
CA CYS A 248 13.79 -26.13 6.11
C CYS A 248 13.93 -27.40 5.26
N GLN A 249 14.79 -27.43 4.24
CA GLN A 249 15.01 -28.63 3.43
C GLN A 249 15.59 -29.80 4.24
N LYS A 250 16.52 -29.54 5.19
CA LYS A 250 17.07 -30.59 6.05
C LYS A 250 16.03 -31.24 6.97
N ASN A 251 15.01 -30.51 7.38
CA ASN A 251 13.99 -30.98 8.32
C ASN A 251 12.85 -31.77 7.67
N TYR A 252 12.72 -31.75 6.34
CA TYR A 252 11.67 -32.45 5.58
C TYR A 252 12.21 -33.60 4.71
N SER A 253 13.52 -33.87 4.76
CA SER A 253 14.16 -35.02 4.09
C SER A 253 14.41 -36.21 5.04
N LYS A 254 13.71 -36.26 6.18
CA LYS A 254 13.62 -37.41 7.09
C LYS A 254 12.16 -37.81 7.18
#